data_AF-A0A159Z3W4-F1
#
_entry.id   AF-A0A159Z3W4-F1
#
_cell.length_a   1.000
_cell.length_b   1.000
_cell.length_c   1.000
_cell.angle_alpha   90.00
_cell.angle_beta   90.00
_cell.angle_gamma   90.00
#
_symmetry.space_group_name_H-M   'P 1'
#
loop_
_entity.id
_entity.type
_entity.pdbx_description
1 polymer ?
#
loop_
_entity_poly.entity_id
_entity_poly.type
_entity_poly.pdbx_seq_one_letter_code
_entity_poly.pdbx_strand_id
1 'polypeptide(L)'
;MTAFAAAVDALFADAHLARDVIYTAEGGAPVLVRAILRRPDDVTGFGEARIWSETTRLDLRLAEVTSPRPGDRIEIDGEAFLIQGEPVRDRERLVWTVDLRPA
;
A
#
# COMPACT_ATOMS: atom_id res chain seq x y z
N MET A 1 -4.93 23.17 3.83
CA MET A 1 -5.62 21.86 3.83
C MET A 1 -6.66 21.89 2.72
N THR A 2 -6.58 21.01 1.72
CA THR A 2 -7.57 20.94 0.63
C THR A 2 -8.72 20.01 1.01
N ALA A 3 -9.87 20.15 0.33
CA ALA A 3 -10.99 19.24 0.53
C ALA A 3 -10.61 17.78 0.20
N PHE A 4 -9.78 17.58 -0.83
CA PHE A 4 -9.29 16.25 -1.21
C PHE A 4 -8.41 15.64 -0.11
N ALA A 5 -7.51 16.42 0.49
CA ALA A 5 -6.70 15.94 1.61
C ALA A 5 -7.58 15.53 2.81
N ALA A 6 -8.57 16.34 3.17
CA ALA A 6 -9.50 15.99 4.24
C ALA A 6 -10.29 14.70 3.94
N ALA A 7 -10.66 14.46 2.67
CA ALA A 7 -11.33 13.24 2.26
C ALA A 7 -10.40 12.01 2.37
N VAL A 8 -9.16 12.10 1.87
CA VAL A 8 -8.16 11.02 2.01
C VAL A 8 -7.94 10.70 3.49
N ASP A 9 -7.80 11.72 4.32
CA ASP A 9 -7.60 11.55 5.76
C ASP A 9 -8.77 10.81 6.40
N ALA A 10 -10.01 11.13 6.01
CA ALA A 10 -11.20 10.43 6.47
C ALA A 10 -11.25 8.96 6.02
N LEU A 11 -10.82 8.65 4.79
CA LEU A 11 -10.78 7.26 4.29
C LEU A 11 -9.79 6.41 5.10
N PHE A 12 -8.61 6.94 5.41
CA PHE A 12 -7.60 6.22 6.21
C PHE A 12 -7.96 6.12 7.70
N ALA A 13 -8.78 7.04 8.20
CA ALA A 13 -9.33 7.00 9.56
C ALA A 13 -10.48 5.98 9.73
N ASP A 14 -11.14 5.58 8.65
CA ASP A 14 -12.24 4.61 8.70
C ASP A 14 -11.70 3.20 8.97
N ALA A 15 -12.23 2.55 10.02
CA ALA A 15 -11.81 1.21 10.46
C ALA A 15 -12.28 0.07 9.54
N HIS A 16 -13.27 0.31 8.69
CA HIS A 16 -13.76 -0.67 7.71
C HIS A 16 -12.99 -0.58 6.38
N LEU A 17 -12.36 0.56 6.10
CA LEU A 17 -11.58 0.77 4.88
C LEU A 17 -10.09 0.54 5.10
N ALA A 18 -9.53 1.11 6.16
CA ALA A 18 -8.12 1.00 6.48
C ALA A 18 -7.88 0.04 7.65
N ARG A 19 -6.72 -0.61 7.61
CA ARG A 19 -6.21 -1.47 8.68
C ARG A 19 -4.87 -0.98 9.17
N ASP A 20 -4.53 -1.37 10.39
CA ASP A 20 -3.21 -1.12 10.94
C ASP A 20 -2.21 -2.09 10.33
N VAL A 21 -1.07 -1.57 9.88
CA VAL A 21 0.05 -2.35 9.34
C VAL A 21 1.34 -1.83 9.93
N ILE A 22 2.35 -2.71 10.01
CA ILE A 22 3.69 -2.30 10.42
C ILE A 22 4.52 -2.08 9.17
N TYR A 23 4.88 -0.83 8.89
CA TYR A 23 5.83 -0.48 7.85
C TYR A 23 7.24 -0.39 8.42
N THR A 24 8.19 -1.05 7.79
CA THR A 24 9.61 -0.97 8.14
C THR A 24 10.40 -0.63 6.89
N ALA A 25 10.92 0.60 6.84
CA ALA A 25 11.88 0.99 5.81
C ALA A 25 13.14 0.11 5.91
N GLU A 26 13.83 -0.11 4.80
CA GLU A 26 15.10 -0.86 4.82
C GLU A 26 16.10 -0.24 5.83
N GLY A 27 16.49 -1.04 6.84
CA GLY A 27 17.37 -0.60 7.94
C GLY A 27 16.75 0.40 8.93
N GLY A 28 15.46 0.71 8.79
CA GLY A 28 14.70 1.61 9.65
C GLY A 28 14.03 0.92 10.84
N ALA A 29 13.42 1.72 11.71
CA ALA A 29 12.58 1.23 12.79
C ALA A 29 11.16 0.92 12.27
N PRO A 30 10.47 -0.10 12.82
CA PRO A 30 9.07 -0.38 12.48
C PRO A 30 8.16 0.76 12.95
N VAL A 31 7.21 1.15 12.11
CA VAL A 31 6.21 2.18 12.38
C VAL A 31 4.82 1.62 12.10
N LEU A 32 3.90 1.84 13.05
CA LEU A 32 2.50 1.52 12.86
C LEU A 32 1.86 2.58 11.97
N VAL A 33 1.26 2.16 10.85
CA VAL A 33 0.62 3.05 9.88
C VAL A 33 -0.73 2.49 9.43
N ARG A 34 -1.57 3.36 8.87
CA ARG A 34 -2.85 2.95 8.27
C ARG A 34 -2.67 2.62 6.78
N ALA A 35 -3.20 1.49 6.36
CA ALA A 35 -3.18 1.06 4.96
C ALA A 35 -4.57 0.61 4.50
N ILE A 36 -4.90 0.93 3.24
CA ILE A 36 -6.13 0.42 2.60
C ILE A 36 -5.72 -0.71 1.65
N LEU A 37 -6.20 -1.93 1.91
CA LEU A 37 -5.96 -3.04 1.00
C LEU A 37 -6.81 -2.88 -0.27
N ARG A 38 -6.15 -3.00 -1.42
CA ARG A 38 -6.83 -3.09 -2.70
C ARG A 38 -7.09 -4.57 -2.96
N ARG A 39 -8.37 -4.96 -3.13
CA ARG A 39 -8.68 -6.32 -3.55
C ARG A 39 -7.97 -6.62 -4.87
N PRO A 40 -7.38 -7.82 -5.04
CA PRO A 40 -6.78 -8.25 -6.28
C PRO A 40 -7.90 -8.59 -7.29
N ASP A 41 -8.63 -7.57 -7.75
CA ASP A 41 -9.59 -7.70 -8.85
C ASP A 41 -8.98 -7.18 -10.17
N ASP A 42 -7.65 -7.11 -10.27
CA ASP A 42 -6.96 -6.69 -11.49
C ASP A 42 -6.58 -7.92 -12.32
N VAL A 43 -7.43 -8.25 -13.31
CA VAL A 43 -7.10 -9.21 -14.37
C VAL A 43 -6.27 -8.46 -15.42
N THR A 44 -4.95 -8.47 -15.30
CA THR A 44 -4.07 -8.00 -16.37
C THR A 44 -4.05 -9.03 -17.50
N GLY A 45 -4.75 -8.74 -18.60
CA GLY A 45 -4.74 -9.57 -19.80
C GLY A 45 -3.42 -9.46 -20.57
N PHE A 46 -2.77 -10.60 -20.85
CA PHE A 46 -1.68 -10.70 -21.83
C PHE A 46 -2.07 -11.75 -22.89
N GLY A 47 -2.61 -11.32 -24.02
CA GLY A 47 -3.16 -12.23 -25.04
C GLY A 47 -4.40 -13.00 -24.52
N GLU A 48 -4.50 -14.30 -24.81
CA GLU A 48 -5.56 -15.18 -24.27
C GLU A 48 -5.21 -15.80 -22.90
N ALA A 49 -4.03 -15.54 -22.36
CA ALA A 49 -3.61 -16.08 -21.07
C ALA A 49 -4.12 -15.18 -19.93
N ARG A 50 -4.93 -15.76 -19.04
CA ARG A 50 -5.27 -15.14 -17.75
C ARG A 50 -4.18 -15.49 -16.75
N ILE A 51 -3.30 -14.53 -16.45
CA ILE A 51 -2.31 -14.68 -15.39
C ILE A 51 -2.97 -14.17 -14.12
N TRP A 52 -3.29 -15.08 -13.21
CA TRP A 52 -3.68 -14.74 -11.85
C TRP A 52 -2.39 -14.46 -11.07
N SER A 53 -2.08 -13.19 -10.84
CA SER A 53 -1.03 -12.83 -9.89
C SER A 53 -1.71 -12.50 -8.57
N GLU A 54 -1.40 -13.25 -7.52
CA GLU A 54 -1.78 -12.95 -6.13
C GLU A 54 -0.96 -11.75 -5.61
N THR A 55 -0.81 -10.70 -6.42
CA THR A 55 -0.12 -9.49 -6.01
C THR A 55 -1.02 -8.75 -5.04
N THR A 56 -0.69 -8.82 -3.74
CA THR A 56 -1.37 -8.02 -2.73
C THR A 56 -0.98 -6.57 -2.98
N ARG A 57 -1.97 -5.73 -3.30
CA ARG A 57 -1.77 -4.29 -3.50
C ARG A 57 -2.37 -3.52 -2.34
N LEU A 58 -1.70 -2.48 -1.89
CA LEU A 58 -2.25 -1.59 -0.87
C LEU A 58 -1.90 -0.14 -1.13
N ASP A 59 -2.66 0.74 -0.50
CA ASP A 59 -2.41 2.17 -0.44
C ASP A 59 -1.84 2.56 0.92
N LEU A 60 -0.74 3.31 0.91
CA LEU A 60 -0.13 3.96 2.06
C LEU A 60 -0.37 5.47 1.99
N ARG A 61 -0.58 6.09 3.14
CA ARG A 61 -0.68 7.55 3.22
C ARG A 61 0.70 8.18 3.25
N LEU A 62 0.90 9.21 2.42
CA LEU A 62 2.16 9.93 2.35
C LEU A 62 2.55 10.60 3.68
N ALA A 63 1.55 11.03 4.45
CA ALA A 63 1.75 11.66 5.74
C ALA A 63 2.40 10.72 6.77
N GLU A 64 2.21 9.40 6.61
CA GLU A 64 2.78 8.37 7.48
C GLU A 64 4.04 7.76 6.86
N VAL A 65 4.04 7.55 5.53
CA VAL A 65 5.17 6.95 4.79
C VAL A 65 5.60 7.89 3.66
N THR A 66 6.68 8.63 3.89
CA THR A 66 7.09 9.71 2.98
C THR A 66 7.67 9.19 1.66
N SER A 67 8.45 8.12 1.70
CA SER A 67 9.19 7.58 0.55
C SER A 67 9.33 6.07 0.65
N PRO A 68 8.26 5.29 0.42
CA PRO A 68 8.36 3.84 0.35
C PRO A 68 9.28 3.44 -0.82
N ARG A 69 9.96 2.31 -0.70
CA ARG A 69 10.91 1.79 -1.69
C ARG A 69 10.72 0.28 -1.89
N PRO A 70 11.10 -0.24 -3.07
CA PRO A 70 11.23 -1.68 -3.24
C PRO A 70 12.16 -2.28 -2.17
N GLY A 71 11.75 -3.39 -1.56
CA GLY A 71 12.49 -4.05 -0.49
C GLY A 71 12.11 -3.62 0.93
N ASP A 72 11.35 -2.53 1.10
CA ASP A 72 10.76 -2.20 2.40
C ASP A 72 9.77 -3.30 2.82
N ARG A 73 9.62 -3.50 4.13
CA ARG A 73 8.78 -4.55 4.71
C ARG A 73 7.45 -3.98 5.19
N ILE A 74 6.39 -4.72 4.92
CA ILE A 74 5.06 -4.48 5.46
C ILE A 74 4.57 -5.73 6.18
N GLU A 75 4.13 -5.60 7.42
CA GLU A 75 3.48 -6.67 8.16
C GLU A 75 1.99 -6.38 8.33
N ILE A 76 1.16 -7.35 7.96
CA ILE A 76 -0.30 -7.25 7.94
C ILE A 76 -0.85 -8.54 8.54
N ASP A 77 -1.68 -8.44 9.59
CA ASP A 77 -2.34 -9.59 10.22
C ASP A 77 -1.38 -10.73 10.64
N GLY A 78 -0.11 -10.40 10.94
CA GLY A 78 0.94 -11.35 11.33
C GLY A 78 1.73 -11.95 10.17
N GLU A 79 1.39 -11.62 8.93
CA GLU A 79 2.12 -12.02 7.73
C GLU A 79 3.07 -10.91 7.27
N ALA A 80 4.25 -11.29 6.77
CA ALA A 80 5.28 -10.35 6.31
C ALA A 80 5.37 -10.34 4.79
N PHE A 81 5.40 -9.13 4.24
CA PHE A 81 5.50 -8.85 2.82
C PHE A 81 6.64 -7.88 2.55
N LEU A 82 7.15 -7.92 1.32
CA LEU A 82 8.10 -6.94 0.81
C LEU A 82 7.45 -6.14 -0.31
N ILE A 83 7.70 -4.83 -0.33
CA ILE A 83 7.35 -3.98 -1.46
C ILE A 83 8.14 -4.45 -2.69
N GLN A 84 7.43 -4.72 -3.77
CA GLN A 84 7.99 -5.07 -5.07
C GLN A 84 7.60 -4.04 -6.12
N GLY A 85 8.53 -3.77 -7.04
CA GLY A 85 8.34 -2.73 -8.03
C GLY A 85 8.36 -1.32 -7.41
N GLU A 86 8.31 -0.32 -8.27
CA GLU A 86 8.37 1.09 -7.87
C GLU A 86 7.00 1.54 -7.32
N PRO A 87 6.93 2.09 -6.09
CA PRO A 87 5.72 2.70 -5.56
C PRO A 87 5.16 3.79 -6.47
N VAL A 88 3.86 3.74 -6.74
CA VAL A 88 3.18 4.70 -7.60
C VAL A 88 2.51 5.75 -6.74
N ARG A 89 2.86 7.02 -6.96
CA ARG A 89 2.21 8.14 -6.28
C ARG A 89 0.94 8.54 -7.02
N ASP A 90 -0.13 8.82 -6.27
CA ASP A 90 -1.34 9.37 -6.84
C ASP A 90 -1.13 10.81 -7.40
N ARG A 91 -2.10 11.27 -8.19
CA ARG A 91 -2.03 12.59 -8.84
C ARG A 91 -1.95 13.74 -7.84
N GLU A 92 -2.68 13.63 -6.74
CA GLU A 92 -2.74 14.66 -5.69
C GLU A 92 -1.59 14.54 -4.68
N ARG A 93 -0.72 13.53 -4.86
CA ARG A 93 0.52 13.31 -4.11
C ARG A 93 0.31 13.07 -2.61
N LEU A 94 -0.81 12.47 -2.25
CA LEU A 94 -1.22 12.14 -0.87
C LEU A 94 -1.14 10.65 -0.56
N VAL A 95 -1.14 9.80 -1.58
CA VAL A 95 -1.22 8.35 -1.43
C VAL A 95 -0.15 7.68 -2.30
N TRP A 96 0.45 6.63 -1.75
CA TRP A 96 1.29 5.69 -2.48
C TRP A 96 0.52 4.40 -2.69
N THR A 97 0.48 3.89 -3.90
CA THR A 97 0.07 2.52 -4.19
C THR A 97 1.31 1.66 -4.32
N VAL A 98 1.35 0.56 -3.59
CA VAL A 98 2.48 -0.38 -3.56
C VAL A 98 1.99 -1.79 -3.87
N ASP A 99 2.80 -2.51 -4.63
CA ASP A 99 2.61 -3.92 -4.91
C ASP A 99 3.48 -4.73 -3.94
N LEU A 100 2.91 -5.79 -3.38
CA LEU A 100 3.56 -6.63 -2.37
C LEU A 100 3.79 -8.04 -2.90
N ARG A 101 4.86 -8.65 -2.41
CA ARG A 101 5.11 -10.10 -2.49
C ARG A 101 5.35 -10.65 -1.09
N PRO A 102 5.07 -11.94 -0.85
CA PRO A 102 5.52 -12.62 0.38
C PRO A 102 7.03 -12.42 0.58
N ALA A 103 7.43 -12.19 1.84
CA ALA A 103 8.82 -11.95 2.24
C ALA A 103 9.70 -13.19 2.07
#